data_AF-A0A235F3K1-F1
#
_entry.id   AF-A0A235F3K1-F1
#
_cell.length_a   1.000
_cell.length_b   1.000
_cell.length_c   1.000
_cell.angle_alpha   90.00
_cell.angle_beta   90.00
_cell.angle_gamma   90.00
#
_symmetry.space_group_name_H-M   'P 1'
#
loop_
_entity.id
_entity.type
_entity.pdbx_description
1 polymer ?
#
loop_
_entity_poly.entity_id
_entity_poly.type
_entity_poly.pdbx_seq_one_letter_code
_entity_poly.pdbx_strand_id
1 'polypeptide(L)'
;MEGAGLQQYRDAMRQLDEANRAAGAVTGTRPASIQPAATPDAEMARRRDIINSQYRQARAMLGSLPAGSDGPQIVEAVAVEGQVVVEGGAREQFYNQLKTDLQYTISEAFVGNLMVLHSYDPRSGRFLEQKDYELESLSTEIRVPTVMGKQCTRWSSGSPQVCTRWASFFSHEVDEGERYPAFSAEVVNASTLDEGRIEIEASAARIDFPGNDHVTRLTSGCTDARWTLSRVEFETLFERGEIVLRQEIGRSEGPAPGCRAGSTLTLYLRLAGKAPPTAVCEQAPDVRIQIVKPEQQSRHVFSDEYALPEHSNRLALELEARVEPARLADSIEWIVPEMPGSTRSTVPASASLTPRGARLQVIYQGLPEDYKAFGPKTVTARVQVGACSVEDSREVKLFYPRDAMNNPEGKYRNWFYYWRQTPAALPMGQNVRLEFGGTAFDLCAGEHVMAIYKPDHLYKAIHICDLTAKLDRQFALTVPRVSRGDRSTLETYQLFTFTHIDTFAVIVLHEFAHFNHHHTWWSGKSDEQRAREDVDGDGVPDRLEHEMGFVVPKFQTFWGDHEDFRNINGDEEFLAYETAYDYPVGKFDEYDWGKPGKNWMDD
;
A
#
# COMPACT_ATOMS: atom_id res chain seq x y z
N MET A 1 18.31 -25.31 -0.40
CA MET A 1 19.44 -25.41 -1.37
C MET A 1 19.13 -24.53 -2.57
N GLU A 2 18.92 -23.24 -2.32
CA GLU A 2 18.83 -22.20 -3.35
C GLU A 2 19.96 -21.23 -3.04
N GLY A 3 20.83 -20.91 -4.01
CA GLY A 3 21.88 -19.93 -3.76
C GLY A 3 23.08 -19.96 -4.71
N ALA A 4 23.41 -21.09 -5.33
CA ALA A 4 24.57 -21.16 -6.22
C ALA A 4 24.28 -20.69 -7.65
N GLY A 5 23.12 -21.08 -8.22
CA GLY A 5 22.77 -20.77 -9.62
C GLY A 5 22.34 -19.32 -9.86
N LEU A 6 21.54 -18.74 -8.96
CA LEU A 6 21.05 -17.36 -9.08
C LEU A 6 22.19 -16.33 -8.95
N GLN A 7 23.17 -16.61 -8.09
CA GLN A 7 24.33 -15.75 -7.90
C GLN A 7 25.24 -15.75 -9.13
N GLN A 8 25.50 -16.93 -9.72
CA GLN A 8 26.25 -17.05 -10.98
C GLN A 8 25.55 -16.33 -12.14
N TYR A 9 24.21 -16.40 -12.21
CA TYR A 9 23.42 -15.65 -13.20
C TYR A 9 23.55 -14.13 -13.00
N ARG A 10 23.42 -13.63 -11.77
CA ARG A 10 23.60 -12.19 -11.45
C ARG A 10 24.99 -11.68 -11.81
N ASP A 11 26.02 -12.45 -11.48
CA ASP A 11 27.42 -12.09 -11.78
C ASP A 11 27.70 -12.10 -13.29
N ALA A 12 27.16 -13.07 -14.04
CA ALA A 12 27.26 -13.11 -15.50
C ALA A 12 26.55 -11.92 -16.16
N MET A 13 25.34 -11.59 -15.69
CA MET A 13 24.60 -10.42 -16.17
C MET A 13 25.32 -9.11 -15.85
N ARG A 14 26.08 -9.04 -14.74
CA ARG A 14 26.86 -7.83 -14.39
C ARG A 14 28.01 -7.63 -15.38
N GLN A 15 28.71 -8.71 -15.71
CA GLN A 15 29.81 -8.67 -16.69
C GLN A 15 29.32 -8.30 -18.10
N LEU A 16 28.18 -8.84 -18.54
CA LEU A 16 27.56 -8.49 -19.81
C LEU A 16 27.09 -7.02 -19.84
N ASP A 17 26.56 -6.50 -18.73
CA ASP A 17 26.13 -5.11 -18.61
C ASP A 17 27.31 -4.13 -18.68
N GLU A 18 28.41 -4.45 -18.01
CA GLU A 18 29.67 -3.70 -18.08
C GLU A 18 30.27 -3.71 -19.49
N ALA A 19 30.27 -4.86 -20.16
CA ALA A 19 30.71 -4.99 -21.55
C ALA A 19 29.86 -4.15 -22.51
N ASN A 20 28.53 -4.17 -22.34
CA ASN A 20 27.62 -3.35 -23.12
C ASN A 20 27.87 -1.86 -22.89
N ARG A 21 27.99 -1.40 -21.63
CA ARG A 21 28.31 -0.01 -21.30
C ARG A 21 29.63 0.45 -21.92
N ALA A 22 30.66 -0.40 -21.92
CA ALA A 22 31.94 -0.10 -22.55
C ALA A 22 31.82 0.03 -24.08
N ALA A 23 31.07 -0.86 -24.74
CA ALA A 23 30.82 -0.77 -26.18
C ALA A 23 29.96 0.46 -26.57
N GLY A 24 28.99 0.82 -25.72
CA GLY A 24 28.17 2.02 -25.87
C GLY A 24 28.99 3.31 -25.83
N ALA A 25 29.94 3.41 -24.90
CA ALA A 25 30.85 4.55 -24.79
C ALA A 25 31.69 4.76 -26.06
N VAL A 26 32.06 3.69 -26.77
CA VAL A 26 32.81 3.75 -28.04
C VAL A 26 31.92 4.19 -29.22
N THR A 27 30.64 3.80 -29.22
CA THR A 27 29.69 4.07 -30.32
C THR A 27 28.87 5.35 -30.11
N GLY A 28 29.03 6.04 -28.97
CA GLY A 28 28.23 7.21 -28.61
C GLY A 28 26.78 6.87 -28.24
N THR A 29 26.47 5.60 -27.99
CA THR A 29 25.15 5.14 -27.57
C THR A 29 25.16 4.85 -26.07
N ARG A 30 24.06 5.14 -25.36
CA ARG A 30 23.86 4.68 -23.98
C ARG A 30 23.02 3.40 -24.02
N PRO A 31 23.63 2.21 -24.01
CA PRO A 31 22.88 0.96 -23.95
C PRO A 31 22.15 0.89 -22.62
N ALA A 32 20.87 0.54 -22.67
CA ALA A 32 20.06 0.32 -21.47
C ALA A 32 20.62 -0.86 -20.68
N SER A 33 20.52 -0.80 -19.35
CA SER A 33 21.07 -1.84 -18.50
C SER A 33 20.33 -3.17 -18.73
N ILE A 34 21.05 -4.28 -18.70
CA ILE A 34 20.49 -5.64 -18.78
C ILE A 34 20.18 -6.24 -17.40
N GLN A 35 20.55 -5.56 -16.31
CA GLN A 35 20.22 -5.99 -14.95
C GLN A 35 18.71 -5.89 -14.70
N PRO A 36 18.09 -6.92 -14.09
CA PRO A 36 16.70 -6.82 -13.64
C PRO A 36 16.53 -5.63 -12.69
N ALA A 37 15.44 -4.87 -12.86
CA ALA A 37 15.13 -3.78 -11.95
C ALA A 37 14.55 -4.29 -10.62
N ALA A 38 14.49 -3.41 -9.61
CA ALA A 38 13.99 -3.76 -8.28
C ALA A 38 12.46 -3.92 -8.21
N THR A 39 11.71 -3.33 -9.15
CA THR A 39 10.25 -3.37 -9.19
C THR A 39 9.74 -3.79 -10.57
N PRO A 40 8.55 -4.40 -10.66
CA PRO A 40 7.92 -4.77 -11.94
C PRO A 40 7.81 -3.59 -12.92
N ASP A 41 7.39 -2.42 -12.47
CA ASP A 41 7.27 -1.20 -13.29
C ASP A 41 8.59 -0.78 -13.93
N ALA A 42 9.65 -0.73 -13.11
CA ALA A 42 10.98 -0.36 -13.57
C ALA A 42 11.55 -1.42 -14.51
N GLU A 43 11.24 -2.70 -14.29
CA GLU A 43 11.70 -3.80 -15.14
C GLU A 43 10.99 -3.77 -16.50
N MET A 44 9.67 -3.55 -16.53
CA MET A 44 8.93 -3.41 -17.78
C MET A 44 9.32 -2.15 -18.56
N ALA A 45 9.59 -1.03 -17.88
CA ALA A 45 10.14 0.16 -18.51
C ALA A 45 11.52 -0.10 -19.12
N ARG A 46 12.42 -0.77 -18.40
CA ARG A 46 13.75 -1.13 -18.87
C ARG A 46 13.70 -2.02 -20.11
N ARG A 47 12.86 -3.07 -20.11
CA ARG A 47 12.66 -3.97 -21.27
C ARG A 47 12.15 -3.20 -22.48
N ARG A 48 11.16 -2.32 -22.29
CA ARG A 48 10.59 -1.46 -23.33
C ARG A 48 11.63 -0.53 -23.94
N ASP A 49 12.48 0.08 -23.12
CA ASP A 49 13.53 0.98 -23.59
C ASP A 49 14.55 0.25 -24.47
N ILE A 50 14.90 -0.99 -24.13
CA ILE A 50 15.76 -1.86 -24.96
C ILE A 50 15.09 -2.11 -26.32
N ILE A 51 13.86 -2.64 -26.32
CA ILE A 51 13.12 -2.98 -27.54
C ILE A 51 12.95 -1.76 -28.44
N ASN A 52 12.48 -0.64 -27.88
CA ASN A 52 12.22 0.57 -28.65
C ASN A 52 13.49 1.27 -29.12
N SER A 53 14.62 1.11 -28.41
CA SER A 53 15.93 1.54 -28.92
C SER A 53 16.32 0.75 -30.17
N GLN A 54 16.17 -0.57 -30.14
CA GLN A 54 16.45 -1.44 -31.29
C GLN A 54 15.51 -1.15 -32.46
N TYR A 55 14.22 -0.93 -32.20
CA TYR A 55 13.24 -0.52 -33.20
C TYR A 55 13.66 0.75 -33.96
N ARG A 56 14.05 1.81 -33.22
CA ARG A 56 14.51 3.08 -33.83
C ARG A 56 15.75 2.90 -34.70
N GLN A 57 16.71 2.10 -34.24
CA GLN A 57 17.93 1.81 -34.99
C GLN A 57 17.63 1.01 -36.26
N ALA A 58 16.86 -0.08 -36.14
CA ALA A 58 16.47 -0.92 -37.27
C ALA A 58 15.69 -0.11 -38.31
N ARG A 59 14.69 0.69 -37.88
CA ARG A 59 13.89 1.55 -38.75
C ARG A 59 14.74 2.54 -39.55
N ALA A 60 15.80 3.10 -38.96
CA ALA A 60 16.72 4.00 -39.65
C ALA A 60 17.54 3.30 -40.75
N MET A 61 17.76 1.98 -40.63
CA MET A 61 18.55 1.18 -41.58
C MET A 61 17.69 0.59 -42.71
N LEU A 62 16.37 0.47 -42.55
CA LEU A 62 15.47 -0.18 -43.52
C LEU A 62 15.53 0.43 -44.93
N GLY A 63 15.75 1.74 -45.05
CA GLY A 63 15.88 2.44 -46.34
C GLY A 63 17.13 2.06 -47.14
N SER A 64 18.07 1.31 -46.55
CA SER A 64 19.32 0.88 -47.18
C SER A 64 19.35 -0.60 -47.58
N LEU A 65 18.23 -1.32 -47.41
CA LEU A 65 18.15 -2.75 -47.71
C LEU A 65 18.14 -3.02 -49.23
N PRO A 66 18.94 -3.98 -49.73
CA PRO A 66 18.92 -4.35 -51.14
C PRO A 66 17.57 -4.92 -51.57
N ALA A 67 17.11 -4.53 -52.77
CA ALA A 67 15.91 -5.09 -53.38
C ALA A 67 16.10 -6.60 -53.60
N GLY A 68 15.23 -7.41 -52.98
CA GLY A 68 15.27 -8.88 -53.05
C GLY A 68 15.70 -9.60 -51.77
N SER A 69 15.97 -8.86 -50.68
CA SER A 69 16.10 -9.43 -49.33
C SER A 69 14.73 -9.81 -48.75
N ASP A 70 14.69 -10.85 -47.91
CA ASP A 70 13.53 -11.12 -47.08
C ASP A 70 13.32 -9.94 -46.12
N GLY A 71 12.08 -9.47 -46.04
CA GLY A 71 11.72 -8.32 -45.22
C GLY A 71 11.93 -8.59 -43.73
N PRO A 72 12.71 -7.76 -43.00
CA PRO A 72 12.88 -7.97 -41.57
C PRO A 72 11.59 -7.67 -40.81
N GLN A 73 11.33 -8.46 -39.77
CA GLN A 73 10.37 -8.09 -38.72
C GLN A 73 11.07 -7.24 -37.67
N ILE A 74 10.44 -6.13 -37.29
CA ILE A 74 10.93 -5.28 -36.20
C ILE A 74 9.85 -5.14 -35.15
N VAL A 75 10.25 -5.17 -33.88
CA VAL A 75 9.34 -5.14 -32.74
C VAL A 75 9.30 -3.75 -32.14
N GLU A 76 8.10 -3.23 -31.92
CA GLU A 76 7.86 -2.02 -31.12
C GLU A 76 7.11 -2.41 -29.84
N ALA A 77 7.56 -1.94 -28.68
CA ALA A 77 6.93 -2.22 -27.41
C ALA A 77 6.11 -1.02 -26.92
N VAL A 78 4.82 -1.23 -26.68
CA VAL A 78 3.89 -0.24 -26.14
C VAL A 78 3.54 -0.59 -24.70
N ALA A 79 3.63 0.38 -23.81
CA ALA A 79 3.34 0.19 -22.39
C ALA A 79 1.85 -0.10 -22.17
N VAL A 80 1.56 -1.14 -21.39
CA VAL A 80 0.21 -1.47 -20.93
C VAL A 80 0.20 -1.70 -19.44
N GLU A 81 -0.98 -1.54 -18.86
CA GLU A 81 -1.25 -1.83 -17.46
C GLU A 81 -2.66 -2.41 -17.35
N GLY A 82 -2.94 -3.13 -16.27
CA GLY A 82 -4.22 -3.77 -16.15
C GLY A 82 -4.43 -4.49 -14.83
N GLN A 83 -5.55 -5.19 -14.77
CA GLN A 83 -5.99 -5.94 -13.61
C GLN A 83 -6.76 -7.18 -14.04
N VAL A 84 -6.45 -8.31 -13.40
CA VAL A 84 -7.24 -9.54 -13.46
C VAL A 84 -8.08 -9.62 -12.19
N VAL A 85 -9.39 -9.82 -12.34
CA VAL A 85 -10.32 -9.98 -11.23
C VAL A 85 -11.01 -11.33 -11.33
N VAL A 86 -10.79 -12.19 -10.34
CA VAL A 86 -11.47 -13.49 -10.19
C VAL A 86 -12.54 -13.36 -9.13
N GLU A 87 -13.80 -13.50 -9.53
CA GLU A 87 -14.92 -13.72 -8.63
C GLU A 87 -15.15 -15.23 -8.52
N GLY A 88 -14.57 -15.85 -7.50
CA GLY A 88 -14.43 -17.29 -7.40
C GLY A 88 -15.10 -17.89 -6.17
N GLY A 89 -15.07 -19.21 -6.10
CA GLY A 89 -15.55 -19.93 -4.94
C GLY A 89 -15.44 -21.43 -5.08
N ALA A 90 -15.68 -22.14 -3.99
CA ALA A 90 -15.77 -23.59 -3.95
C ALA A 90 -17.07 -23.98 -3.25
N ARG A 91 -17.84 -24.87 -3.85
CA ARG A 91 -19.03 -25.43 -3.20
C ARG A 91 -19.03 -26.93 -3.37
N GLU A 92 -18.86 -27.64 -2.26
CA GLU A 92 -18.85 -29.10 -2.24
C GLU A 92 -19.99 -29.60 -1.35
N GLN A 93 -20.71 -30.62 -1.84
CA GLN A 93 -21.71 -31.33 -1.07
C GLN A 93 -21.23 -32.75 -0.77
N PHE A 94 -21.55 -33.23 0.42
CA PHE A 94 -21.35 -34.61 0.85
C PHE A 94 -22.71 -35.18 1.27
N TYR A 95 -23.22 -36.15 0.50
CA TYR A 95 -24.55 -36.73 0.67
C TYR A 95 -25.67 -35.68 0.88
N ASN A 96 -25.80 -34.74 -0.07
CA ASN A 96 -26.77 -33.63 -0.06
C ASN A 96 -26.63 -32.63 1.11
N GLN A 97 -25.55 -32.72 1.89
CA GLN A 97 -25.21 -31.78 2.95
C GLN A 97 -24.02 -30.95 2.54
N LEU A 98 -24.00 -29.69 2.95
CA LEU A 98 -22.90 -28.78 2.63
C LEU A 98 -21.62 -29.27 3.30
N LYS A 99 -20.59 -29.58 2.53
CA LYS A 99 -19.25 -29.92 3.03
C LYS A 99 -18.35 -28.70 3.02
N THR A 100 -18.35 -27.95 1.93
CA THR A 100 -17.53 -26.76 1.74
C THR A 100 -18.35 -25.68 1.04
N ASP A 101 -18.24 -24.45 1.52
CA ASP A 101 -18.79 -23.26 0.87
C ASP A 101 -17.78 -22.13 1.06
N LEU A 102 -17.12 -21.74 -0.01
CA LEU A 102 -16.12 -20.68 -0.05
C LEU A 102 -16.47 -19.74 -1.19
N GLN A 103 -16.35 -18.44 -0.92
CA GLN A 103 -16.46 -17.37 -1.90
C GLN A 103 -15.30 -16.42 -1.68
N TYR A 104 -14.68 -15.98 -2.77
CA TYR A 104 -13.56 -15.06 -2.70
C TYR A 104 -13.51 -14.16 -3.93
N THR A 105 -12.85 -13.02 -3.78
CA THR A 105 -12.43 -12.17 -4.89
C THR A 105 -10.92 -12.09 -4.88
N ILE A 106 -10.27 -12.43 -5.99
CA ILE A 106 -8.84 -12.18 -6.21
C ILE A 106 -8.74 -11.01 -7.18
N SER A 107 -7.86 -10.07 -6.89
CA SER A 107 -7.58 -8.92 -7.70
C SER A 107 -6.07 -8.82 -7.86
N GLU A 108 -5.59 -8.98 -9.08
CA GLU A 108 -4.17 -8.93 -9.38
C GLU A 108 -3.89 -7.85 -10.41
N ALA A 109 -3.15 -6.82 -10.01
CA ALA A 109 -2.72 -5.74 -10.87
C ALA A 109 -1.40 -6.11 -11.57
N PHE A 110 -1.23 -5.68 -12.81
CA PHE A 110 -0.03 -5.95 -13.59
C PHE A 110 0.38 -4.77 -14.47
N VAL A 111 1.66 -4.76 -14.83
CA VAL A 111 2.24 -3.92 -15.88
C VAL A 111 2.82 -4.78 -16.98
N GLY A 112 2.79 -4.30 -18.21
CA GLY A 112 3.27 -5.08 -19.34
C GLY A 112 3.73 -4.25 -20.52
N ASN A 113 4.20 -4.97 -21.54
CA ASN A 113 4.55 -4.43 -22.84
C ASN A 113 3.83 -5.22 -23.92
N LEU A 114 2.96 -4.56 -24.67
CA LEU A 114 2.44 -5.10 -25.93
C LEU A 114 3.49 -4.90 -27.01
N MET A 115 4.05 -6.00 -27.49
CA MET A 115 4.98 -6.09 -28.60
C MET A 115 4.20 -6.13 -29.91
N VAL A 116 4.41 -5.13 -30.75
CA VAL A 116 3.83 -5.01 -32.08
C VAL A 116 4.91 -5.37 -33.10
N LEU A 117 4.72 -6.49 -33.79
CA LEU A 117 5.64 -7.00 -34.80
C LEU A 117 5.25 -6.39 -36.16
N HIS A 118 6.12 -5.51 -36.67
CA HIS A 118 5.96 -4.87 -37.96
C HIS A 118 6.79 -5.61 -39.01
N SER A 119 6.14 -6.13 -40.05
CA SER A 119 6.81 -6.75 -41.19
C SER A 119 7.09 -5.70 -42.27
N TYR A 120 8.36 -5.51 -42.66
CA TYR A 120 8.75 -4.56 -43.70
C TYR A 120 8.83 -5.23 -45.07
N ASP A 121 8.30 -4.61 -46.13
CA ASP A 121 8.49 -5.07 -47.51
C ASP A 121 9.54 -4.19 -48.23
N PRO A 122 10.76 -4.73 -48.50
CA PRO A 122 11.81 -3.99 -49.19
C PRO A 122 11.46 -3.60 -50.64
N ARG A 123 10.46 -4.24 -51.27
CA ARG A 123 10.05 -3.93 -52.65
C ARG A 123 9.18 -2.68 -52.72
N SER A 124 8.20 -2.56 -51.82
CA SER A 124 7.34 -1.38 -51.73
C SER A 124 7.95 -0.26 -50.88
N GLY A 125 8.98 -0.56 -50.08
CA GLY A 125 9.61 0.40 -49.16
C GLY A 125 8.71 0.79 -48.01
N ARG A 126 7.73 -0.05 -47.65
CA ARG A 126 6.70 0.21 -46.64
C ARG A 126 6.55 -0.97 -45.71
N PHE A 127 6.04 -0.71 -44.51
CA PHE A 127 5.53 -1.78 -43.65
C PHE A 127 4.26 -2.36 -44.24
N LEU A 128 4.11 -3.67 -44.13
CA LEU A 128 2.85 -4.35 -44.39
C LEU A 128 1.80 -3.83 -43.39
N GLU A 129 0.54 -3.76 -43.83
CA GLU A 129 -0.56 -3.36 -42.95
C GLU A 129 -0.81 -4.40 -41.85
N GLN A 130 -0.53 -5.66 -42.16
CA GLN A 130 -0.66 -6.77 -41.23
C GLN A 130 0.43 -6.75 -40.16
N LYS A 131 -0.01 -6.76 -38.90
CA LYS A 131 0.82 -6.83 -37.70
C LYS A 131 0.52 -8.09 -36.91
N ASP A 132 1.54 -8.58 -36.23
CA ASP A 132 1.40 -9.61 -35.21
C ASP A 132 1.66 -8.99 -33.84
N TYR A 133 1.06 -9.58 -32.81
CA TYR A 133 1.01 -9.06 -31.47
C TYR A 133 1.44 -10.11 -30.46
N GLU A 134 2.26 -9.68 -29.51
CA GLU A 134 2.64 -10.44 -28.33
C GLU A 134 2.51 -9.55 -27.08
N LEU A 135 2.10 -10.09 -25.94
CA LEU A 135 2.00 -9.34 -24.68
C LEU A 135 2.75 -10.05 -23.58
N GLU A 136 3.69 -9.36 -22.95
CA GLU A 136 4.30 -9.79 -21.69
C GLU A 136 3.83 -8.90 -20.54
N SER A 137 3.62 -9.50 -19.36
CA SER A 137 3.24 -8.77 -18.16
C SER A 137 3.94 -9.31 -16.91
N LEU A 138 4.04 -8.46 -15.89
CA LEU A 138 4.50 -8.78 -14.55
C LEU A 138 3.45 -8.36 -13.53
N SER A 139 3.21 -9.24 -12.56
CA SER A 139 2.40 -8.92 -11.39
C SER A 139 3.02 -7.78 -10.60
N THR A 140 2.20 -6.81 -10.22
CA THR A 140 2.58 -5.67 -9.37
C THR A 140 2.02 -5.80 -7.98
N GLU A 141 0.79 -6.31 -7.86
CA GLU A 141 0.09 -6.40 -6.60
C GLU A 141 -1.02 -7.44 -6.66
N ILE A 142 -1.11 -8.27 -5.61
CA ILE A 142 -2.16 -9.26 -5.45
C ILE A 142 -2.95 -8.89 -4.19
N ARG A 143 -4.26 -8.71 -4.35
CA ARG A 143 -5.23 -8.41 -3.30
C ARG A 143 -6.31 -9.49 -3.26
N VAL A 144 -6.82 -9.76 -2.07
CA VAL A 144 -7.99 -10.63 -1.87
C VAL A 144 -9.07 -9.83 -1.14
N PRO A 145 -9.85 -8.99 -1.86
CA PRO A 145 -10.73 -8.00 -1.23
C PRO A 145 -11.90 -8.62 -0.46
N THR A 146 -12.31 -9.83 -0.85
CA THR A 146 -13.34 -10.58 -0.14
C THR A 146 -12.91 -12.04 0.01
N VAL A 147 -13.13 -12.59 1.19
CA VAL A 147 -13.07 -14.03 1.45
C VAL A 147 -14.10 -14.33 2.51
N MET A 148 -14.95 -15.32 2.24
CA MET A 148 -15.85 -15.86 3.24
C MET A 148 -16.14 -17.31 2.93
N GLY A 149 -16.16 -18.12 3.97
CA GLY A 149 -16.55 -19.50 3.78
C GLY A 149 -16.42 -20.36 5.00
N LYS A 150 -16.79 -21.61 4.82
CA LYS A 150 -16.66 -22.65 5.83
C LYS A 150 -16.49 -24.02 5.22
N GLN A 151 -15.79 -24.88 5.93
CA GLN A 151 -15.64 -26.29 5.62
C GLN A 151 -15.98 -27.14 6.84
N CYS A 152 -16.73 -28.22 6.62
CA CYS A 152 -17.05 -29.18 7.66
C CYS A 152 -15.82 -29.99 8.04
N THR A 153 -15.43 -29.93 9.31
CA THR A 153 -14.26 -30.67 9.84
C THR A 153 -14.66 -31.88 10.66
N ARG A 154 -15.92 -31.95 11.12
CA ARG A 154 -16.44 -33.10 11.87
C ARG A 154 -17.91 -33.38 11.60
N TRP A 155 -18.21 -34.59 11.14
CA TRP A 155 -19.57 -35.10 10.98
C TRP A 155 -20.07 -35.82 12.25
N SER A 156 -21.38 -35.81 12.48
CA SER A 156 -22.01 -36.54 13.59
C SER A 156 -21.83 -38.05 13.46
N SER A 157 -21.47 -38.74 14.54
CA SER A 157 -21.26 -40.20 14.56
C SER A 157 -22.54 -41.04 14.61
N GLY A 158 -23.69 -40.45 14.97
CA GLY A 158 -24.94 -41.19 15.26
C GLY A 158 -26.17 -40.80 14.43
N SER A 159 -26.02 -39.90 13.47
CA SER A 159 -27.09 -39.47 12.55
C SER A 159 -26.50 -39.31 11.16
N PRO A 160 -27.22 -39.60 10.06
CA PRO A 160 -26.67 -39.39 8.73
C PRO A 160 -26.40 -37.88 8.52
N GLN A 161 -25.10 -37.55 8.47
CA GLN A 161 -24.53 -36.41 7.73
C GLN A 161 -24.86 -34.99 8.24
N VAL A 162 -24.99 -34.75 9.54
CA VAL A 162 -25.00 -33.36 10.06
C VAL A 162 -23.58 -32.94 10.42
N CYS A 163 -23.14 -31.79 9.91
CA CYS A 163 -21.86 -31.21 10.30
C CYS A 163 -21.93 -30.65 11.72
N THR A 164 -21.07 -31.16 12.61
CA THR A 164 -20.99 -30.78 14.03
C THR A 164 -19.91 -29.76 14.33
N ARG A 165 -18.94 -29.59 13.43
CA ARG A 165 -17.87 -28.59 13.56
C ARG A 165 -17.47 -28.03 12.21
N TRP A 166 -17.35 -26.70 12.15
CA TRP A 166 -16.95 -25.95 10.97
C TRP A 166 -15.61 -25.27 11.20
N ALA A 167 -14.72 -25.35 10.23
CA ALA A 167 -13.64 -24.39 10.06
C ALA A 167 -14.17 -23.23 9.22
N SER A 168 -13.96 -21.99 9.66
CA SER A 168 -14.34 -20.79 8.91
C SER A 168 -13.12 -20.17 8.26
N PHE A 169 -13.30 -19.63 7.05
CA PHE A 169 -12.26 -18.95 6.27
C PHE A 169 -12.55 -17.44 6.26
N PHE A 170 -11.60 -16.67 6.78
CA PHE A 170 -11.65 -15.20 6.83
C PHE A 170 -10.29 -14.54 6.60
N SER A 171 -9.25 -15.35 6.39
CA SER A 171 -7.88 -14.91 6.10
C SER A 171 -7.38 -15.59 4.83
N HIS A 172 -6.29 -15.05 4.27
CA HIS A 172 -5.67 -15.57 3.05
C HIS A 172 -4.15 -15.46 3.14
N GLU A 173 -3.46 -16.32 2.40
CA GLU A 173 -2.02 -16.37 2.21
C GLU A 173 -1.77 -16.41 0.69
N VAL A 174 -0.90 -15.52 0.19
CA VAL A 174 -0.45 -15.55 -1.20
C VAL A 174 0.75 -16.49 -1.29
N ASP A 175 0.76 -17.42 -2.23
CA ASP A 175 1.87 -18.38 -2.42
C ASP A 175 3.20 -17.62 -2.65
N GLU A 176 4.30 -18.10 -2.03
CA GLU A 176 5.61 -17.43 -2.11
C GLU A 176 6.13 -17.33 -3.55
N GLY A 177 5.73 -18.28 -4.42
CA GLY A 177 6.04 -18.29 -5.85
C GLY A 177 5.24 -17.32 -6.71
N GLU A 178 4.42 -16.45 -6.11
CA GLU A 178 3.57 -15.47 -6.80
C GLU A 178 4.09 -14.02 -6.64
N ARG A 179 5.28 -13.82 -6.05
CA ARG A 179 5.86 -12.49 -5.80
C ARG A 179 7.13 -12.25 -6.63
N TYR A 180 7.15 -11.17 -7.40
CA TYR A 180 8.37 -10.67 -8.05
C TYR A 180 9.48 -10.38 -7.01
N PRO A 181 10.76 -10.77 -7.23
CA PRO A 181 11.36 -11.37 -8.43
C PRO A 181 11.38 -12.92 -8.45
N ALA A 182 10.63 -13.58 -7.57
CA ALA A 182 10.53 -15.05 -7.48
C ALA A 182 9.39 -15.65 -8.37
N PHE A 183 9.00 -14.91 -9.44
CA PHE A 183 7.87 -15.12 -10.39
C PHE A 183 6.49 -14.84 -9.73
N SER A 184 5.40 -14.34 -10.34
CA SER A 184 4.82 -14.36 -11.69
C SER A 184 5.40 -13.39 -12.74
N ALA A 185 5.85 -13.97 -13.85
CA ALA A 185 5.73 -13.37 -15.17
C ALA A 185 4.50 -14.00 -15.86
N GLU A 186 3.89 -13.30 -16.82
CA GLU A 186 2.75 -13.80 -17.63
C GLU A 186 1.38 -13.80 -16.92
N VAL A 187 1.10 -12.83 -16.03
CA VAL A 187 -0.28 -12.59 -15.50
C VAL A 187 -1.30 -12.53 -16.63
N VAL A 188 -0.91 -11.87 -17.72
CA VAL A 188 -1.59 -11.85 -19.00
C VAL A 188 -0.55 -12.05 -20.09
N ASN A 189 -0.85 -12.97 -21.00
CA ASN A 189 -0.13 -13.20 -22.22
C ASN A 189 -1.07 -13.00 -23.42
N ALA A 190 -0.53 -12.53 -24.54
CA ALA A 190 -1.23 -12.53 -25.81
C ALA A 190 -0.29 -12.99 -26.90
N SER A 191 -0.78 -13.74 -27.88
CA SER A 191 -0.01 -14.13 -29.05
C SER A 191 -0.88 -14.25 -30.29
N THR A 192 -0.27 -14.10 -31.46
CA THR A 192 -0.96 -14.26 -32.75
C THR A 192 -0.87 -15.71 -33.22
N LEU A 193 -2.02 -16.32 -33.48
CA LEU A 193 -2.15 -17.69 -34.00
C LEU A 193 -1.99 -17.72 -35.53
N ASP A 194 -1.74 -18.91 -36.10
CA ASP A 194 -1.50 -19.15 -37.55
C ASP A 194 -2.58 -18.58 -38.49
N GLU A 195 -3.81 -18.36 -38.00
CA GLU A 195 -4.94 -17.81 -38.75
C GLU A 195 -5.12 -16.28 -38.58
N GLY A 196 -4.15 -15.60 -37.95
CA GLY A 196 -4.22 -14.17 -37.65
C GLY A 196 -5.22 -13.80 -36.55
N ARG A 197 -5.67 -14.78 -35.76
CA ARG A 197 -6.45 -14.57 -34.53
C ARG A 197 -5.50 -14.30 -33.37
N ILE A 198 -5.94 -13.54 -32.38
CA ILE A 198 -5.14 -13.21 -31.21
C ILE A 198 -5.72 -13.96 -30.03
N GLU A 199 -4.91 -14.86 -29.45
CA GLU A 199 -5.22 -15.54 -28.20
C GLU A 199 -4.72 -14.68 -27.05
N ILE A 200 -5.59 -14.43 -26.06
CA ILE A 200 -5.24 -13.74 -24.83
C ILE A 200 -5.50 -14.71 -23.69
N GLU A 201 -4.48 -14.95 -22.88
CA GLU A 201 -4.54 -15.79 -21.69
C GLU A 201 -4.33 -14.91 -20.46
N ALA A 202 -5.12 -15.13 -19.42
CA ALA A 202 -4.92 -14.48 -18.13
C ALA A 202 -4.95 -15.53 -17.02
N SER A 203 -3.97 -15.48 -16.14
CA SER A 203 -3.78 -16.40 -15.03
C SER A 203 -3.55 -15.60 -13.76
N ALA A 204 -4.50 -15.67 -12.83
CA ALA A 204 -4.42 -15.02 -11.54
C ALA A 204 -3.61 -15.84 -10.53
N ALA A 205 -3.05 -15.15 -9.54
CA ALA A 205 -2.25 -15.74 -8.48
C ALA A 205 -3.03 -16.78 -7.68
N ARG A 206 -2.29 -17.80 -7.23
CA ARG A 206 -2.81 -18.83 -6.36
C ARG A 206 -2.88 -18.34 -4.91
N ILE A 207 -4.08 -18.47 -4.32
CA ILE A 207 -4.37 -18.01 -2.96
C ILE A 207 -4.75 -19.18 -2.07
N ASP A 208 -4.07 -19.30 -0.93
CA ASP A 208 -4.42 -20.22 0.14
C ASP A 208 -5.31 -19.54 1.19
N PHE A 209 -6.31 -20.27 1.66
CA PHE A 209 -7.30 -19.84 2.64
C PHE A 209 -7.20 -20.72 3.89
N PRO A 210 -6.42 -20.31 4.90
CA PRO A 210 -6.32 -21.05 6.15
C PRO A 210 -7.61 -20.92 6.97
N GLY A 211 -8.05 -22.04 7.53
CA GLY A 211 -9.18 -22.12 8.44
C GLY A 211 -8.79 -21.71 9.86
N ASN A 212 -9.77 -21.21 10.61
CA ASN A 212 -9.61 -20.81 12.01
C ASN A 212 -9.26 -21.95 12.99
N ASP A 213 -9.22 -23.18 12.51
CA ASP A 213 -8.78 -24.35 13.29
C ASP A 213 -7.27 -24.64 13.14
N HIS A 214 -6.56 -23.83 12.34
CA HIS A 214 -5.13 -23.97 12.02
C HIS A 214 -4.74 -25.31 11.36
N VAL A 215 -5.71 -26.10 10.91
CA VAL A 215 -5.49 -27.40 10.27
C VAL A 215 -6.08 -27.43 8.87
N THR A 216 -7.27 -26.85 8.70
CA THR A 216 -7.95 -26.82 7.42
C THR A 216 -7.35 -25.75 6.53
N ARG A 217 -7.05 -26.07 5.28
CA ARG A 217 -6.59 -25.12 4.25
C ARG A 217 -7.27 -25.43 2.94
N LEU A 218 -7.76 -24.39 2.27
CA LEU A 218 -8.27 -24.46 0.90
C LEU A 218 -7.41 -23.61 -0.01
N THR A 219 -7.40 -23.92 -1.30
CA THR A 219 -6.69 -23.13 -2.31
C THR A 219 -7.66 -22.71 -3.41
N SER A 220 -7.43 -21.54 -4.01
CA SER A 220 -8.16 -21.10 -5.19
C SER A 220 -8.03 -22.12 -6.34
N GLY A 221 -9.14 -22.47 -7.00
CA GLY A 221 -9.16 -23.56 -7.99
C GLY A 221 -9.51 -23.17 -9.43
N CYS A 222 -9.96 -21.94 -9.68
CA CYS A 222 -10.15 -21.41 -11.04
C CYS A 222 -9.53 -20.01 -11.11
N THR A 223 -8.36 -19.93 -11.69
CA THR A 223 -7.56 -18.71 -11.81
C THR A 223 -7.26 -18.33 -13.25
N ASP A 224 -7.64 -19.17 -14.21
CA ASP A 224 -7.22 -19.02 -15.61
C ASP A 224 -8.42 -18.77 -16.54
N ALA A 225 -8.22 -17.91 -17.53
CA ALA A 225 -9.16 -17.63 -18.61
C ALA A 225 -8.43 -17.43 -19.93
N ARG A 226 -9.16 -17.67 -21.02
CA ARG A 226 -8.62 -17.62 -22.38
C ARG A 226 -9.67 -17.10 -23.35
N TRP A 227 -9.30 -16.08 -24.08
CA TRP A 227 -10.11 -15.47 -25.13
C TRP A 227 -9.41 -15.56 -26.47
N THR A 228 -10.21 -15.65 -27.53
CA THR A 228 -9.71 -15.56 -28.89
C THR A 228 -10.47 -14.46 -29.61
N LEU A 229 -9.73 -13.44 -30.07
CA LEU A 229 -10.28 -12.31 -30.80
C LEU A 229 -9.83 -12.37 -32.26
N SER A 230 -10.63 -11.80 -33.16
CA SER A 230 -10.13 -11.49 -34.50
C SER A 230 -9.12 -10.34 -34.44
N ARG A 231 -8.18 -10.26 -35.40
CA ARG A 231 -7.22 -9.13 -35.46
C ARG A 231 -7.93 -7.77 -35.46
N VAL A 232 -8.98 -7.62 -36.28
CA VAL A 232 -9.75 -6.36 -36.40
C VAL A 232 -10.39 -5.97 -35.07
N GLU A 233 -10.95 -6.95 -34.34
CA GLU A 233 -11.56 -6.72 -33.03
C GLU A 233 -10.52 -6.28 -32.01
N PHE A 234 -9.38 -6.98 -31.93
CA PHE A 234 -8.28 -6.62 -31.04
C PHE A 234 -7.75 -5.22 -31.34
N GLU A 235 -7.48 -4.90 -32.61
CA GLU A 235 -6.99 -3.58 -33.02
C GLU A 235 -8.00 -2.47 -32.69
N THR A 236 -9.30 -2.73 -32.90
CA THR A 236 -10.35 -1.78 -32.54
C THR A 236 -10.40 -1.52 -31.03
N LEU A 237 -10.28 -2.57 -30.21
CA LEU A 237 -10.24 -2.44 -28.74
C LEU A 237 -8.95 -1.76 -28.28
N PHE A 238 -7.82 -2.07 -28.91
CA PHE A 238 -6.54 -1.46 -28.66
C PHE A 238 -6.52 0.04 -28.99
N GLU A 239 -7.11 0.44 -30.12
CA GLU A 239 -7.27 1.85 -30.51
C GLU A 239 -8.16 2.63 -29.54
N ARG A 240 -9.19 1.97 -28.97
CA ARG A 240 -10.02 2.53 -27.89
C ARG A 240 -9.25 2.68 -26.56
N GLY A 241 -8.07 2.08 -26.42
CA GLY A 241 -7.21 2.25 -25.25
C GLY A 241 -7.63 1.46 -24.01
N GLU A 242 -8.72 0.67 -24.09
CA GLU A 242 -9.20 -0.20 -23.03
C GLU A 242 -9.80 -1.49 -23.63
N ILE A 243 -9.41 -2.63 -23.06
CA ILE A 243 -9.89 -3.96 -23.40
C ILE A 243 -10.45 -4.57 -22.11
N VAL A 244 -11.74 -4.92 -22.12
CA VAL A 244 -12.40 -5.61 -21.01
C VAL A 244 -12.94 -6.94 -21.50
N LEU A 245 -12.39 -8.04 -21.00
CA LEU A 245 -12.79 -9.40 -21.36
C LEU A 245 -13.27 -10.14 -20.12
N ARG A 246 -14.46 -10.73 -20.20
CA ARG A 246 -15.05 -11.51 -19.10
C ARG A 246 -15.34 -12.92 -19.57
N GLN A 247 -14.98 -13.91 -18.76
CA GLN A 247 -15.28 -15.32 -19.00
C GLN A 247 -15.84 -15.98 -17.74
N GLU A 248 -16.85 -16.83 -17.91
CA GLU A 248 -17.26 -17.77 -16.86
C GLU A 248 -16.26 -18.93 -16.84
N ILE A 249 -15.57 -19.08 -15.71
CA ILE A 249 -14.53 -20.08 -15.48
C ILE A 249 -15.05 -21.26 -14.63
N GLY A 250 -16.23 -21.08 -14.02
CA GLY A 250 -16.92 -22.11 -13.25
C GLY A 250 -17.33 -23.31 -14.11
N ARG A 251 -17.09 -24.54 -13.63
CA ARG A 251 -17.60 -25.76 -14.29
C ARG A 251 -18.93 -26.21 -13.69
N SER A 252 -19.81 -26.73 -14.54
CA SER A 252 -21.16 -27.22 -14.15
C SER A 252 -21.17 -28.64 -13.57
N GLU A 253 -20.10 -29.44 -13.75
CA GLU A 253 -20.07 -30.85 -13.31
C GLU A 253 -18.76 -31.22 -12.59
N GLY A 254 -18.92 -31.80 -11.38
CA GLY A 254 -17.86 -32.50 -10.61
C GLY A 254 -17.30 -31.72 -9.41
N PRO A 255 -16.91 -32.40 -8.31
CA PRO A 255 -16.27 -31.78 -7.15
C PRO A 255 -14.79 -31.54 -7.46
N ALA A 256 -14.49 -30.63 -8.39
CA ALA A 256 -13.16 -30.06 -8.45
C ALA A 256 -13.00 -29.14 -7.23
N PRO A 257 -12.07 -29.42 -6.30
CA PRO A 257 -11.83 -28.52 -5.19
C PRO A 257 -11.49 -27.13 -5.75
N GLY A 258 -12.19 -26.08 -5.30
CA GLY A 258 -11.79 -24.70 -5.58
C GLY A 258 -12.48 -23.98 -6.74
N CYS A 259 -13.46 -24.57 -7.45
CA CYS A 259 -14.15 -23.87 -8.53
C CYS A 259 -15.64 -24.18 -8.68
N ARG A 260 -16.49 -23.22 -8.29
CA ARG A 260 -17.96 -23.29 -8.33
C ARG A 260 -18.51 -22.74 -9.65
N ALA A 261 -19.65 -23.26 -10.12
CA ALA A 261 -20.45 -22.67 -11.20
C ALA A 261 -20.81 -21.18 -10.93
N GLY A 262 -20.76 -20.35 -11.97
CA GLY A 262 -20.91 -18.89 -11.86
C GLY A 262 -19.65 -18.14 -11.40
N SER A 263 -18.52 -18.83 -11.19
CA SER A 263 -17.23 -18.15 -11.00
C SER A 263 -16.80 -17.50 -12.31
N THR A 264 -16.23 -16.29 -12.23
CA THR A 264 -15.82 -15.54 -13.42
C THR A 264 -14.44 -14.93 -13.27
N LEU A 265 -13.73 -14.81 -14.39
CA LEU A 265 -12.52 -14.02 -14.50
C LEU A 265 -12.76 -12.86 -15.46
N THR A 266 -12.41 -11.65 -15.02
CA THR A 266 -12.48 -10.43 -15.83
C THR A 266 -11.08 -9.84 -15.97
N LEU A 267 -10.63 -9.67 -17.21
CA LEU A 267 -9.40 -8.97 -17.57
C LEU A 267 -9.74 -7.52 -17.94
N TYR A 268 -9.09 -6.58 -17.27
CA TYR A 268 -9.02 -5.17 -17.65
C TYR A 268 -7.60 -4.89 -18.14
N LEU A 269 -7.45 -4.45 -19.40
CA LEU A 269 -6.17 -4.13 -20.00
C LEU A 269 -6.25 -2.76 -20.67
N ARG A 270 -5.31 -1.87 -20.38
CA ARG A 270 -5.29 -0.50 -20.94
C ARG A 270 -3.89 -0.08 -21.38
N LEU A 271 -3.84 0.91 -22.26
CA LEU A 271 -2.60 1.58 -22.64
C LEU A 271 -2.11 2.46 -21.49
N ALA A 272 -0.90 2.22 -21.01
CA ALA A 272 -0.38 2.93 -19.84
C ALA A 272 -0.24 4.44 -20.12
N GLY A 273 -0.69 5.27 -19.18
CA GLY A 273 -0.64 6.73 -19.30
C GLY A 273 -1.63 7.35 -20.29
N LYS A 274 -2.45 6.55 -20.99
CA LYS A 274 -3.66 7.04 -21.64
C LYS A 274 -4.82 6.81 -20.67
N ALA A 275 -5.45 7.88 -20.21
CA ALA A 275 -6.78 7.73 -19.62
C ALA A 275 -7.66 7.00 -20.65
N PRO A 276 -8.51 6.03 -20.23
CA PRO A 276 -9.51 5.51 -21.15
C PRO A 276 -10.24 6.71 -21.76
N PRO A 277 -10.62 6.66 -23.05
CA PRO A 277 -11.49 7.67 -23.60
C PRO A 277 -12.79 7.60 -22.80
N THR A 278 -12.87 8.38 -21.72
CA THR A 278 -14.12 8.84 -21.18
C THR A 278 -14.73 9.65 -22.31
N ALA A 279 -15.48 8.99 -23.18
CA ALA A 279 -16.65 9.61 -23.76
C ALA A 279 -17.60 9.87 -22.58
N VAL A 280 -17.27 10.88 -21.76
CA VAL A 280 -18.29 11.62 -21.04
C VAL A 280 -19.13 12.21 -22.15
N CYS A 281 -20.20 11.51 -22.51
CA CYS A 281 -21.18 12.09 -23.39
C CYS A 281 -21.78 13.26 -22.59
N GLU A 282 -21.41 14.48 -22.93
CA GLU A 282 -22.12 15.70 -22.52
C GLU A 282 -23.62 15.63 -22.90
N GLN A 283 -24.03 14.61 -23.66
CA GLN A 283 -25.38 14.33 -24.11
C GLN A 283 -25.70 12.81 -24.05
N ALA A 284 -25.85 12.25 -22.85
CA ALA A 284 -26.82 11.17 -22.65
C ALA A 284 -28.16 11.86 -22.31
N PRO A 285 -29.04 12.13 -23.30
CA PRO A 285 -30.28 12.81 -23.00
C PRO A 285 -31.10 11.92 -22.07
N ASP A 286 -31.43 12.47 -20.89
CA ASP A 286 -32.37 11.95 -19.90
C ASP A 286 -31.85 11.01 -18.80
N VAL A 287 -30.52 10.84 -18.61
CA VAL A 287 -30.01 10.13 -17.43
C VAL A 287 -29.32 11.08 -16.46
N ARG A 288 -29.81 11.13 -15.22
CA ARG A 288 -29.22 11.93 -14.13
C ARG A 288 -29.03 11.05 -12.91
N ILE A 289 -27.85 11.08 -12.31
CA ILE A 289 -27.56 10.39 -11.04
C ILE A 289 -27.14 11.40 -9.98
N GLN A 290 -27.54 11.16 -8.74
CA GLN A 290 -27.18 11.99 -7.60
C GLN A 290 -26.98 11.11 -6.36
N ILE A 291 -25.79 11.16 -5.76
CA ILE A 291 -25.52 10.60 -4.45
C ILE A 291 -26.20 11.46 -3.39
N VAL A 292 -27.05 10.81 -2.60
CA VAL A 292 -27.73 11.34 -1.41
C VAL A 292 -26.93 11.02 -0.14
N LYS A 293 -26.38 9.80 -0.04
CA LYS A 293 -25.43 9.41 1.00
C LYS A 293 -24.25 8.63 0.38
N PRO A 294 -23.01 8.86 0.84
CA PRO A 294 -22.62 9.79 1.90
C PRO A 294 -22.71 11.26 1.49
N GLU A 295 -22.76 12.16 2.48
CA GLU A 295 -22.65 13.61 2.23
C GLU A 295 -21.20 14.00 1.90
N GLN A 296 -21.03 15.10 1.18
CA GLN A 296 -19.72 15.65 0.84
C GLN A 296 -18.93 15.97 2.11
N GLN A 297 -17.70 15.47 2.20
CA GLN A 297 -16.79 15.55 3.35
C GLN A 297 -17.32 14.97 4.66
N SER A 298 -18.32 14.08 4.60
CA SER A 298 -18.80 13.37 5.78
C SER A 298 -17.68 12.54 6.42
N ARG A 299 -17.67 12.50 7.76
CA ARG A 299 -16.61 11.89 8.57
C ARG A 299 -17.08 10.55 9.09
N HIS A 300 -16.27 9.51 8.89
CA HIS A 300 -16.58 8.14 9.29
C HIS A 300 -15.41 7.55 10.07
N VAL A 301 -15.68 6.91 11.20
CA VAL A 301 -14.65 6.39 12.10
C VAL A 301 -14.88 4.91 12.38
N PHE A 302 -13.80 4.13 12.40
CA PHE A 302 -13.87 2.76 12.90
C PHE A 302 -14.29 2.76 14.37
N SER A 303 -15.16 1.83 14.75
CA SER A 303 -15.48 1.59 16.15
C SER A 303 -14.24 1.17 16.94
N ASP A 304 -14.16 1.58 18.20
CA ASP A 304 -13.14 1.06 19.11
C ASP A 304 -13.38 -0.42 19.48
N GLU A 305 -12.44 -0.98 20.25
CA GLU A 305 -12.48 -2.35 20.73
C GLU A 305 -13.50 -2.59 21.84
N TYR A 306 -13.98 -1.52 22.49
CA TYR A 306 -14.90 -1.57 23.63
C TYR A 306 -16.37 -1.44 23.21
N ALA A 307 -16.64 -1.16 21.94
CA ALA A 307 -17.95 -1.26 21.34
C ALA A 307 -18.53 -2.68 21.53
N LEU A 308 -19.87 -2.80 21.48
CA LEU A 308 -20.54 -4.09 21.52
C LEU A 308 -19.87 -5.06 20.52
N PRO A 309 -19.70 -6.35 20.84
CA PRO A 309 -18.94 -7.28 19.99
C PRO A 309 -19.39 -7.33 18.53
N GLU A 310 -20.70 -7.22 18.27
CA GLU A 310 -21.26 -7.13 16.90
C GLU A 310 -20.89 -5.85 16.15
N HIS A 311 -20.32 -4.87 16.85
CA HIS A 311 -20.06 -3.51 16.40
C HIS A 311 -18.61 -3.08 16.60
N SER A 312 -17.74 -3.95 17.13
CA SER A 312 -16.34 -3.62 17.39
C SER A 312 -15.47 -3.81 16.14
N ASN A 313 -14.38 -3.04 16.08
CA ASN A 313 -13.42 -3.05 14.98
C ASN A 313 -14.03 -2.96 13.55
N ARG A 314 -15.07 -2.14 13.36
CA ARG A 314 -15.75 -1.98 12.07
C ARG A 314 -16.00 -0.53 11.69
N LEU A 315 -16.12 -0.26 10.39
CA LEU A 315 -16.57 0.99 9.79
C LEU A 315 -17.74 0.67 8.85
N ALA A 316 -18.86 1.40 8.97
CA ALA A 316 -20.01 1.24 8.08
C ALA A 316 -20.27 2.53 7.29
N LEU A 317 -20.33 2.43 5.96
CA LEU A 317 -20.68 3.51 5.05
C LEU A 317 -22.07 3.25 4.47
N GLU A 318 -23.01 4.15 4.71
CA GLU A 318 -24.32 4.13 4.06
C GLU A 318 -24.24 4.77 2.68
N LEU A 319 -24.65 4.03 1.65
CA LEU A 319 -24.70 4.49 0.28
C LEU A 319 -26.14 4.60 -0.19
N GLU A 320 -26.51 5.77 -0.68
CA GLU A 320 -27.81 6.03 -1.30
C GLU A 320 -27.64 6.97 -2.48
N ALA A 321 -28.15 6.58 -3.64
CA ALA A 321 -28.18 7.42 -4.83
C ALA A 321 -29.56 7.37 -5.49
N ARG A 322 -29.92 8.47 -6.15
CA ARG A 322 -31.13 8.59 -6.98
C ARG A 322 -30.70 8.67 -8.43
N VAL A 323 -31.44 8.01 -9.30
CA VAL A 323 -31.25 8.08 -10.75
C VAL A 323 -32.57 8.34 -11.46
N GLU A 324 -32.53 9.19 -12.47
CA GLU A 324 -33.62 9.40 -13.43
C GLU A 324 -33.18 8.81 -14.77
N PRO A 325 -34.01 7.99 -15.45
CA PRO A 325 -35.29 7.45 -14.99
C PRO A 325 -35.12 6.40 -13.87
N ALA A 326 -36.05 6.37 -12.91
CA ALA A 326 -35.99 5.54 -11.70
C ALA A 326 -35.84 4.02 -11.96
N ARG A 327 -36.20 3.54 -13.16
CA ARG A 327 -35.99 2.14 -13.57
C ARG A 327 -34.52 1.71 -13.56
N LEU A 328 -33.58 2.66 -13.57
CA LEU A 328 -32.14 2.40 -13.53
C LEU A 328 -31.60 2.30 -12.09
N ALA A 329 -32.43 2.44 -11.06
CA ALA A 329 -32.02 2.43 -9.65
C ALA A 329 -31.21 1.18 -9.27
N ASP A 330 -31.63 0.00 -9.73
CA ASP A 330 -30.95 -1.26 -9.45
C ASP A 330 -29.67 -1.48 -10.28
N SER A 331 -29.43 -0.63 -11.29
CA SER A 331 -28.23 -0.66 -12.14
C SER A 331 -27.11 0.27 -11.67
N ILE A 332 -27.33 1.02 -10.58
CA ILE A 332 -26.31 1.88 -9.99
C ILE A 332 -25.18 1.00 -9.45
N GLU A 333 -23.99 1.16 -9.99
CA GLU A 333 -22.74 0.54 -9.53
C GLU A 333 -22.01 1.49 -8.58
N TRP A 334 -21.61 0.98 -7.42
CA TRP A 334 -20.85 1.75 -6.44
C TRP A 334 -19.38 1.43 -6.50
N ILE A 335 -18.55 2.45 -6.69
CA ILE A 335 -17.11 2.37 -6.52
C ILE A 335 -16.80 2.97 -5.15
N VAL A 336 -16.32 2.14 -4.24
CA VAL A 336 -16.04 2.52 -2.85
C VAL A 336 -14.56 2.39 -2.52
N PRO A 337 -14.07 3.14 -1.52
CA PRO A 337 -12.66 3.13 -1.15
C PRO A 337 -12.17 1.72 -0.82
N GLU A 338 -10.98 1.37 -1.31
CA GLU A 338 -10.31 0.17 -0.86
C GLU A 338 -9.61 0.42 0.47
N MET A 339 -9.65 -0.58 1.34
CA MET A 339 -9.08 -0.53 2.69
C MET A 339 -8.22 -1.78 2.88
N PRO A 340 -6.95 -1.78 2.44
CA PRO A 340 -6.05 -2.93 2.56
C PRO A 340 -5.93 -3.39 4.02
N GLY A 341 -6.00 -4.70 4.26
CA GLY A 341 -6.03 -5.29 5.61
C GLY A 341 -7.43 -5.35 6.25
N SER A 342 -8.40 -4.58 5.75
CA SER A 342 -9.80 -4.70 6.17
C SER A 342 -10.58 -5.69 5.29
N THR A 343 -11.43 -6.50 5.91
CA THR A 343 -12.40 -7.32 5.17
C THR A 343 -13.62 -6.49 4.83
N ARG A 344 -13.98 -6.42 3.55
CA ARG A 344 -15.15 -5.67 3.07
C ARG A 344 -16.36 -6.59 2.88
N SER A 345 -17.51 -6.17 3.37
CA SER A 345 -18.81 -6.81 3.13
C SER A 345 -19.88 -5.77 2.79
N THR A 346 -21.00 -6.22 2.25
CA THR A 346 -22.10 -5.35 1.83
C THR A 346 -23.45 -5.85 2.33
N VAL A 347 -24.38 -4.93 2.54
CA VAL A 347 -25.78 -5.22 2.86
C VAL A 347 -26.67 -4.42 1.90
N PRO A 348 -27.40 -5.06 0.97
CA PRO A 348 -27.45 -6.51 0.70
C PRO A 348 -26.11 -7.10 0.27
N ALA A 349 -25.92 -8.41 0.52
CA ALA A 349 -24.66 -9.10 0.23
C ALA A 349 -24.35 -9.15 -1.27
N SER A 350 -23.16 -8.70 -1.64
CA SER A 350 -22.60 -8.72 -2.99
C SER A 350 -21.13 -9.16 -2.93
N ALA A 351 -20.75 -10.06 -3.85
CA ALA A 351 -19.35 -10.48 -4.07
C ALA A 351 -18.60 -9.55 -5.05
N SER A 352 -19.29 -8.59 -5.67
CA SER A 352 -18.70 -7.71 -6.67
C SER A 352 -17.86 -6.59 -6.05
N LEU A 353 -16.77 -6.22 -6.73
CA LEU A 353 -15.99 -5.03 -6.38
C LEU A 353 -16.82 -3.75 -6.48
N THR A 354 -17.78 -3.71 -7.41
CA THR A 354 -18.71 -2.61 -7.64
C THR A 354 -20.16 -3.04 -7.34
N PRO A 355 -20.54 -3.15 -6.05
CA PRO A 355 -21.87 -3.64 -5.68
C PRO A 355 -22.96 -2.75 -6.28
N ARG A 356 -24.07 -3.39 -6.68
CA ARG A 356 -25.17 -2.74 -7.39
C ARG A 356 -26.36 -2.45 -6.49
N GLY A 357 -27.09 -1.38 -6.81
CA GLY A 357 -28.37 -1.01 -6.21
C GLY A 357 -28.41 0.43 -5.73
N ALA A 358 -29.60 1.02 -5.67
CA ALA A 358 -29.77 2.42 -5.26
C ALA A 358 -29.45 2.67 -3.78
N ARG A 359 -29.53 1.64 -2.94
CA ARG A 359 -29.22 1.70 -1.50
C ARG A 359 -28.47 0.46 -1.08
N LEU A 360 -27.33 0.66 -0.44
CA LEU A 360 -26.59 -0.42 0.22
C LEU A 360 -25.71 0.14 1.34
N GLN A 361 -25.27 -0.73 2.22
CA GLN A 361 -24.27 -0.42 3.24
C GLN A 361 -22.99 -1.19 2.93
N VAL A 362 -21.85 -0.50 2.98
CA VAL A 362 -20.52 -1.12 2.92
C VAL A 362 -19.96 -1.19 4.33
N ILE A 363 -19.50 -2.35 4.74
CA ILE A 363 -18.95 -2.59 6.07
C ILE A 363 -17.51 -3.08 5.91
N TYR A 364 -16.57 -2.35 6.49
CA TYR A 364 -15.17 -2.76 6.62
C TYR A 364 -14.95 -3.29 8.04
N GLN A 365 -14.41 -4.51 8.14
CA GLN A 365 -14.10 -5.17 9.39
C GLN A 365 -12.58 -5.32 9.52
N GLY A 366 -12.03 -4.98 10.68
CA GLY A 366 -10.59 -4.92 10.89
C GLY A 366 -10.03 -3.59 10.43
N LEU A 367 -9.19 -2.97 11.25
CA LEU A 367 -8.45 -1.77 10.90
C LEU A 367 -7.39 -2.09 9.81
N PRO A 368 -7.15 -1.19 8.85
CA PRO A 368 -6.08 -1.32 7.85
C PRO A 368 -4.68 -1.42 8.43
N GLU A 369 -3.75 -1.99 7.67
CA GLU A 369 -2.32 -2.08 8.06
C GLU A 369 -1.56 -0.76 7.91
N ASP A 370 -1.88 0.03 6.88
CA ASP A 370 -1.17 1.26 6.53
C ASP A 370 -2.02 2.50 6.84
N TYR A 371 -1.39 3.55 7.41
CA TYR A 371 -2.03 4.84 7.67
C TYR A 371 -2.64 5.49 6.42
N LYS A 372 -2.13 5.20 5.22
CA LYS A 372 -2.63 5.71 3.93
C LYS A 372 -4.06 5.27 3.62
N ALA A 373 -4.58 4.26 4.31
CA ALA A 373 -5.97 3.85 4.19
C ALA A 373 -6.95 4.88 4.80
N PHE A 374 -6.48 5.79 5.65
CA PHE A 374 -7.29 6.85 6.24
C PHE A 374 -7.22 8.16 5.45
N GLY A 375 -7.97 9.16 5.89
CA GLY A 375 -8.04 10.47 5.24
C GLY A 375 -9.13 10.58 4.17
N PRO A 376 -9.01 11.56 3.25
CA PRO A 376 -9.98 11.80 2.21
C PRO A 376 -10.03 10.61 1.24
N LYS A 377 -11.24 10.13 0.94
CA LYS A 377 -11.52 9.05 -0.01
C LYS A 377 -12.72 9.41 -0.86
N THR A 378 -12.81 8.84 -2.06
CA THR A 378 -13.91 9.09 -2.98
C THR A 378 -14.87 7.91 -3.02
N VAL A 379 -16.16 8.19 -2.95
CA VAL A 379 -17.24 7.26 -3.24
C VAL A 379 -17.92 7.72 -4.52
N THR A 380 -18.05 6.83 -5.49
CA THR A 380 -18.65 7.13 -6.79
C THR A 380 -19.84 6.20 -7.05
N ALA A 381 -20.93 6.76 -7.54
CA ALA A 381 -22.07 6.03 -8.07
C ALA A 381 -22.07 6.18 -9.59
N ARG A 382 -22.18 5.08 -10.31
CA ARG A 382 -22.12 5.04 -11.78
C ARG A 382 -23.29 4.25 -12.35
N VAL A 383 -23.83 4.69 -13.48
CA VAL A 383 -24.83 3.93 -14.25
C VAL A 383 -24.36 3.82 -15.69
N GLN A 384 -24.39 2.61 -16.23
CA GLN A 384 -24.07 2.29 -17.62
C GLN A 384 -25.36 2.22 -18.46
N VAL A 385 -25.41 2.95 -19.57
CA VAL A 385 -26.51 2.93 -20.54
C VAL A 385 -25.95 2.77 -21.95
N GLY A 386 -26.00 1.54 -22.47
CA GLY A 386 -25.39 1.21 -23.75
C GLY A 386 -23.87 1.34 -23.67
N ALA A 387 -23.29 2.22 -24.48
CA ALA A 387 -21.86 2.54 -24.47
C ALA A 387 -21.51 3.76 -23.60
N CYS A 388 -22.48 4.34 -22.88
CA CYS A 388 -22.31 5.57 -22.11
C CYS A 388 -22.35 5.29 -20.61
N SER A 389 -21.58 6.05 -19.83
CA SER A 389 -21.62 6.03 -18.36
C SER A 389 -21.91 7.41 -17.80
N VAL A 390 -22.79 7.49 -16.80
CA VAL A 390 -23.04 8.72 -16.02
C VAL A 390 -22.68 8.46 -14.56
N GLU A 391 -21.98 9.39 -13.92
CA GLU A 391 -21.51 9.23 -12.55
C GLU A 391 -21.70 10.49 -11.69
N ASP A 392 -21.83 10.28 -10.38
CA ASP A 392 -21.73 11.32 -9.34
C ASP A 392 -20.76 10.81 -8.27
N SER A 393 -20.03 11.72 -7.63
CA SER A 393 -19.00 11.37 -6.65
C SER A 393 -19.08 12.24 -5.40
N ARG A 394 -18.72 11.67 -4.26
CA ARG A 394 -18.62 12.35 -2.97
C ARG A 394 -17.29 12.02 -2.30
N GLU A 395 -16.64 13.04 -1.76
CA GLU A 395 -15.49 12.84 -0.88
C GLU A 395 -15.99 12.52 0.54
N VAL A 396 -15.36 11.55 1.20
CA VAL A 396 -15.57 11.21 2.61
C VAL A 396 -14.23 11.20 3.33
N LYS A 397 -14.22 11.41 4.65
CA LYS A 397 -13.01 11.37 5.47
C LYS A 397 -13.08 10.16 6.41
N LEU A 398 -12.10 9.27 6.31
CA LEU A 398 -12.04 8.05 7.12
C LEU A 398 -11.03 8.19 8.26
N PHE A 399 -11.41 7.73 9.46
CA PHE A 399 -10.65 7.87 10.70
C PHE A 399 -10.55 6.54 11.46
N TYR A 400 -9.55 6.44 12.34
CA TYR A 400 -9.42 5.35 13.31
C TYR A 400 -9.61 5.85 14.75
N PRO A 401 -10.05 5.00 15.69
CA PRO A 401 -10.14 5.37 17.10
C PRO A 401 -8.72 5.49 17.68
N ARG A 402 -8.24 6.71 17.93
CA ARG A 402 -6.84 7.00 18.27
C ARG A 402 -6.34 6.18 19.48
N ASP A 403 -7.17 6.12 20.52
CA ASP A 403 -6.81 5.58 21.83
C ASP A 403 -7.07 4.06 21.97
N ALA A 404 -7.71 3.41 21.00
CA ALA A 404 -7.99 1.97 21.06
C ALA A 404 -6.75 1.13 20.67
N MET A 405 -6.79 -0.19 20.91
CA MET A 405 -5.70 -1.12 20.59
C MET A 405 -6.07 -2.15 19.49
N ASN A 406 -7.09 -1.86 18.69
CA ASN A 406 -7.62 -2.76 17.65
C ASN A 406 -6.90 -2.71 16.28
N ASN A 407 -5.73 -2.08 16.20
CA ASN A 407 -4.84 -2.16 15.03
C ASN A 407 -4.43 -3.63 14.75
N PRO A 408 -3.94 -3.95 13.54
CA PRO A 408 -3.59 -5.33 13.16
C PRO A 408 -2.60 -6.05 14.08
N GLU A 409 -1.70 -5.32 14.75
CA GLU A 409 -0.78 -5.93 15.71
C GLU A 409 -1.43 -6.27 17.05
N GLY A 410 -2.47 -5.53 17.45
CA GLY A 410 -3.18 -5.70 18.73
C GLY A 410 -2.33 -5.45 19.99
N LYS A 411 -1.10 -4.95 19.82
CA LYS A 411 -0.10 -4.82 20.91
C LYS A 411 -0.05 -3.44 21.54
N TYR A 412 -0.31 -2.41 20.75
CA TYR A 412 -0.11 -1.00 21.13
C TYR A 412 -1.34 -0.17 20.79
N ARG A 413 -1.37 1.08 21.22
CA ARG A 413 -2.43 2.04 20.83
C ARG A 413 -2.37 2.34 19.33
N ASN A 414 -3.52 2.60 18.72
CA ASN A 414 -3.62 2.88 17.28
C ASN A 414 -2.79 4.10 16.87
N TRP A 415 -2.75 5.16 17.67
CA TRP A 415 -1.89 6.32 17.37
C TRP A 415 -0.42 5.93 17.21
N PHE A 416 0.11 5.08 18.09
CA PHE A 416 1.51 4.67 18.01
C PHE A 416 1.74 3.81 16.77
N TYR A 417 0.82 2.88 16.50
CA TYR A 417 0.89 1.99 15.34
C TYR A 417 0.88 2.74 14.01
N TYR A 418 0.05 3.77 13.86
CA TYR A 418 -0.05 4.53 12.61
C TYR A 418 0.95 5.67 12.52
N TRP A 419 1.15 6.48 13.58
CA TRP A 419 2.08 7.61 13.51
C TRP A 419 3.53 7.16 13.33
N ARG A 420 3.92 5.96 13.82
CA ARG A 420 5.26 5.39 13.57
C ARG A 420 5.56 5.11 12.07
N GLN A 421 4.52 5.08 11.23
CA GLN A 421 4.64 4.84 9.78
C GLN A 421 4.80 6.14 8.98
N THR A 422 4.68 7.29 9.65
CA THR A 422 4.66 8.62 9.04
C THR A 422 6.02 9.31 9.19
N PRO A 423 6.26 10.41 8.46
CA PRO A 423 7.47 11.23 8.68
C PRO A 423 7.61 11.79 10.10
N ALA A 424 6.55 11.83 10.92
CA ALA A 424 6.61 12.24 12.32
C ALA A 424 7.50 11.33 13.18
N ALA A 425 7.73 10.08 12.74
CA ALA A 425 8.59 9.12 13.40
C ALA A 425 10.05 9.12 12.88
N LEU A 426 10.37 10.03 11.95
CA LEU A 426 11.68 10.16 11.33
C LEU A 426 12.33 11.47 11.79
N PRO A 427 12.91 11.52 13.00
CA PRO A 427 13.55 12.74 13.50
C PRO A 427 14.69 13.13 12.56
N MET A 428 14.65 14.37 12.06
CA MET A 428 15.58 14.87 11.02
C MET A 428 15.67 13.96 9.76
N GLY A 429 14.59 13.22 9.45
CA GLY A 429 14.55 12.28 8.32
C GLY A 429 15.32 10.97 8.54
N GLN A 430 15.78 10.69 9.76
CA GLN A 430 16.56 9.50 10.08
C GLN A 430 15.68 8.36 10.60
N ASN A 431 16.06 7.13 10.28
CA ASN A 431 15.42 5.93 10.84
C ASN A 431 15.95 5.66 12.24
N VAL A 432 15.03 5.59 13.20
CA VAL A 432 15.30 5.21 14.59
C VAL A 432 14.34 4.10 15.01
N ARG A 433 14.80 3.20 15.88
CA ARG A 433 13.92 2.17 16.44
C ARG A 433 13.05 2.81 17.52
N LEU A 434 11.74 2.81 17.29
CA LEU A 434 10.75 3.25 18.28
C LEU A 434 10.08 2.04 18.93
N GLU A 435 9.98 2.05 20.26
CA GLU A 435 9.28 1.03 21.03
C GLU A 435 8.17 1.67 21.87
N PHE A 436 7.04 0.98 22.01
CA PHE A 436 5.94 1.45 22.83
C PHE A 436 6.11 0.98 24.28
N GLY A 437 5.96 1.91 25.21
CA GLY A 437 6.05 1.68 26.64
C GLY A 437 7.49 1.48 27.16
N GLY A 438 7.58 1.34 28.48
CA GLY A 438 8.80 0.92 29.18
C GLY A 438 8.82 -0.61 29.34
N THR A 439 10.00 -1.21 29.25
CA THR A 439 10.21 -2.63 29.60
C THR A 439 10.11 -2.83 31.12
N ALA A 440 10.34 -4.05 31.62
CA ALA A 440 10.16 -4.53 33.00
C ALA A 440 10.84 -3.74 34.16
N PHE A 441 11.38 -2.54 33.89
CA PHE A 441 12.09 -1.66 34.83
C PHE A 441 11.40 -0.30 35.06
N ASP A 442 10.13 -0.16 34.67
CA ASP A 442 9.27 0.99 35.02
C ASP A 442 9.79 2.36 34.52
N LEU A 443 10.33 2.37 33.30
CA LEU A 443 10.94 3.55 32.67
C LEU A 443 9.94 4.66 32.30
N CYS A 444 8.63 4.35 32.37
CA CYS A 444 7.54 5.31 32.19
C CYS A 444 6.85 5.64 33.53
N ALA A 445 7.44 5.31 34.69
CA ALA A 445 6.85 5.62 36.00
C ALA A 445 6.88 7.12 36.34
N GLY A 446 7.93 7.83 35.90
CA GLY A 446 8.10 9.25 36.18
C GLY A 446 6.97 10.07 35.56
N GLU A 447 6.31 10.90 36.36
CA GLU A 447 5.13 11.70 35.95
C GLU A 447 5.41 12.55 34.68
N HIS A 448 6.63 13.08 34.57
CA HIS A 448 7.05 13.97 33.48
C HIS A 448 7.77 13.27 32.31
N VAL A 449 7.96 11.95 32.37
CA VAL A 449 8.67 11.19 31.33
C VAL A 449 7.68 10.78 30.24
N MET A 450 7.78 11.42 29.06
CA MET A 450 6.93 11.16 27.89
C MET A 450 7.54 10.10 26.96
N ALA A 451 8.86 10.06 26.91
CA ALA A 451 9.65 9.03 26.26
C ALA A 451 11.01 8.96 26.95
N ILE A 452 11.82 7.99 26.55
CA ILE A 452 13.17 7.84 27.08
C ILE A 452 14.09 7.12 26.09
N TYR A 453 15.28 7.69 25.90
CA TYR A 453 16.45 7.01 25.40
C TYR A 453 17.44 6.75 26.53
N LYS A 454 17.69 5.48 26.88
CA LYS A 454 18.68 5.11 27.90
C LYS A 454 19.65 4.04 27.41
N PRO A 455 20.89 4.39 27.00
CA PRO A 455 21.82 3.48 26.33
C PRO A 455 22.27 2.30 27.19
N ASP A 456 22.43 2.51 28.51
CA ASP A 456 22.93 1.50 29.45
C ASP A 456 21.92 0.37 29.74
N HIS A 457 20.65 0.57 29.37
CA HIS A 457 19.57 -0.39 29.65
C HIS A 457 18.77 -0.79 28.42
N LEU A 458 18.77 0.03 27.37
CA LEU A 458 17.89 -0.09 26.21
C LEU A 458 18.74 -0.02 24.94
N TYR A 459 18.83 -1.14 24.23
CA TYR A 459 19.66 -1.25 23.04
C TYR A 459 19.11 -0.38 21.90
N LYS A 460 19.73 0.79 21.66
CA LYS A 460 19.54 1.65 20.46
C LYS A 460 18.09 1.89 20.05
N ALA A 461 17.20 2.07 21.03
CA ALA A 461 15.78 2.32 20.81
C ALA A 461 15.31 3.51 21.65
N ILE A 462 14.39 4.30 21.09
CA ILE A 462 13.64 5.33 21.82
C ILE A 462 12.34 4.68 22.27
N HIS A 463 12.07 4.73 23.57
CA HIS A 463 10.84 4.18 24.16
C HIS A 463 9.82 5.29 24.37
N ILE A 464 8.69 5.22 23.68
CA ILE A 464 7.60 6.20 23.78
C ILE A 464 6.58 5.68 24.80
N CYS A 465 6.32 6.42 25.87
CA CYS A 465 5.35 6.02 26.88
C CYS A 465 3.90 6.05 26.33
N ASP A 466 2.94 5.45 27.06
CA ASP A 466 1.52 5.59 26.68
C ASP A 466 1.07 7.04 26.89
N LEU A 467 1.21 7.85 25.85
CA LEU A 467 0.83 9.27 25.83
C LEU A 467 -0.66 9.47 26.13
N THR A 468 -1.50 8.46 25.88
CA THR A 468 -2.92 8.46 26.25
C THR A 468 -3.09 8.62 27.75
N ALA A 469 -2.27 7.90 28.52
CA ALA A 469 -2.28 7.95 29.98
C ALA A 469 -1.46 9.13 30.52
N LYS A 470 -0.31 9.45 29.89
CA LYS A 470 0.58 10.53 30.35
C LYS A 470 0.04 11.93 30.13
N LEU A 471 -0.79 12.13 29.11
CA LEU A 471 -1.29 13.44 28.71
C LEU A 471 -2.82 13.54 28.83
N ASP A 472 -3.42 12.77 29.74
CA ASP A 472 -4.87 12.75 30.03
C ASP A 472 -5.74 12.73 28.76
N ARG A 473 -5.31 11.97 27.75
CA ARG A 473 -5.95 11.84 26.43
C ARG A 473 -6.03 13.13 25.62
N GLN A 474 -5.48 14.24 26.09
CA GLN A 474 -5.41 15.51 25.36
C GLN A 474 -4.30 15.50 24.30
N PHE A 475 -3.23 14.75 24.55
CA PHE A 475 -2.03 14.77 23.71
C PHE A 475 -1.46 16.18 23.54
N ALA A 476 -1.66 17.06 24.52
CA ALA A 476 -1.09 18.41 24.55
C ALA A 476 0.18 18.40 25.42
N LEU A 477 1.30 18.84 24.87
CA LEU A 477 2.57 18.96 25.59
C LEU A 477 3.09 20.39 25.47
N THR A 478 3.36 21.02 26.61
CA THR A 478 3.96 22.35 26.67
C THR A 478 5.44 22.23 27.03
N VAL A 479 6.31 22.77 26.18
CA VAL A 479 7.76 22.76 26.35
C VAL A 479 8.32 24.18 26.25
N PRO A 480 9.47 24.48 26.87
CA PRO A 480 10.09 25.78 26.75
C PRO A 480 10.55 26.01 25.30
N ARG A 481 10.46 27.26 24.84
CA ARG A 481 11.00 27.69 23.55
C ARG A 481 12.41 28.20 23.79
N VAL A 482 13.41 27.44 23.35
CA VAL A 482 14.80 27.60 23.80
C VAL A 482 15.73 27.62 22.59
N SER A 483 16.63 28.60 22.49
CA SER A 483 17.70 28.57 21.49
C SER A 483 18.90 29.41 21.93
N ARG A 484 20.08 28.83 21.86
CA ARG A 484 21.36 29.53 22.07
C ARG A 484 21.67 30.51 20.94
N GLY A 485 21.06 30.31 19.76
CA GLY A 485 21.15 31.23 18.63
C GLY A 485 20.23 32.45 18.75
N ASP A 486 19.20 32.39 19.60
CA ASP A 486 18.27 33.49 19.86
C ASP A 486 18.27 33.88 21.34
N ARG A 487 19.10 34.88 21.66
CA ARG A 487 19.27 35.43 23.01
C ARG A 487 17.94 35.86 23.67
N SER A 488 16.93 36.25 22.88
CA SER A 488 15.64 36.66 23.45
C SER A 488 14.92 35.51 24.16
N THR A 489 15.14 34.27 23.71
CA THR A 489 14.58 33.07 24.33
C THR A 489 15.26 32.75 25.66
N LEU A 490 16.55 33.04 25.80
CA LEU A 490 17.32 32.78 27.02
C LEU A 490 16.95 33.77 28.14
N GLU A 491 16.66 35.03 27.77
CA GLU A 491 16.36 36.12 28.70
C GLU A 491 14.87 36.24 29.02
N THR A 492 13.99 35.90 28.07
CA THR A 492 12.53 36.01 28.24
C THR A 492 11.89 34.64 28.10
N TYR A 493 11.15 34.25 29.13
CA TYR A 493 10.43 32.99 29.17
C TYR A 493 9.34 32.91 28.09
N GLN A 494 9.41 31.86 27.26
CA GLN A 494 8.47 31.56 26.20
C GLN A 494 8.21 30.05 26.16
N LEU A 495 6.96 29.67 25.89
CA LEU A 495 6.52 28.28 25.79
C LEU A 495 5.89 28.00 24.44
N PHE A 496 6.02 26.77 23.97
CA PHE A 496 5.21 26.23 22.88
C PHE A 496 4.37 25.06 23.37
N THR A 497 3.14 24.98 22.86
CA THR A 497 2.26 23.84 23.08
C THR A 497 2.08 23.10 21.77
N PHE A 498 2.44 21.81 21.78
CA PHE A 498 2.19 20.88 20.71
C PHE A 498 0.98 20.03 21.04
N THR A 499 0.29 19.52 20.03
CA THR A 499 -0.91 18.70 20.21
C THR A 499 -0.88 17.50 19.27
N HIS A 500 -1.42 16.37 19.69
CA HIS A 500 -1.60 15.17 18.87
C HIS A 500 -0.31 14.70 18.17
N ILE A 501 -0.30 14.52 16.85
CA ILE A 501 0.86 14.01 16.12
C ILE A 501 2.11 14.91 16.27
N ASP A 502 1.93 16.23 16.43
CA ASP A 502 3.04 17.15 16.68
C ASP A 502 3.71 16.85 18.03
N THR A 503 2.91 16.55 19.05
CA THR A 503 3.42 16.13 20.37
C THR A 503 4.29 14.89 20.24
N PHE A 504 3.80 13.88 19.52
CA PHE A 504 4.57 12.68 19.23
C PHE A 504 5.88 12.99 18.50
N ALA A 505 5.83 13.82 17.46
CA ALA A 505 7.01 14.17 16.67
C ALA A 505 8.08 14.91 17.48
N VAL A 506 7.66 15.87 18.31
CA VAL A 506 8.57 16.64 19.17
C VAL A 506 9.20 15.77 20.24
N ILE A 507 8.43 14.85 20.85
CA ILE A 507 8.99 13.87 21.79
C ILE A 507 10.04 12.98 21.12
N VAL A 508 9.75 12.46 19.91
CA VAL A 508 10.71 11.64 19.15
C VAL A 508 11.97 12.45 18.81
N LEU A 509 11.83 13.72 18.45
CA LEU A 509 12.95 14.61 18.14
C LEU A 509 13.81 14.92 19.38
N HIS A 510 13.19 15.18 20.53
CA HIS A 510 13.84 15.39 21.82
C HIS A 510 14.71 14.19 22.19
N GLU A 511 14.12 12.99 22.22
CA GLU A 511 14.86 11.77 22.57
C GLU A 511 15.94 11.41 21.54
N PHE A 512 15.76 11.82 20.29
CA PHE A 512 16.78 11.65 19.26
C PHE A 512 18.00 12.54 19.50
N ALA A 513 17.85 13.68 20.17
CA ALA A 513 18.98 14.49 20.62
C ALA A 513 19.86 13.69 21.60
N HIS A 514 19.26 13.12 22.66
CA HIS A 514 19.96 12.25 23.60
C HIS A 514 20.64 11.06 22.91
N PHE A 515 19.97 10.44 21.93
CA PHE A 515 20.57 9.41 21.10
C PHE A 515 21.84 9.89 20.40
N ASN A 516 21.81 11.05 19.76
CA ASN A 516 22.96 11.59 19.03
C ASN A 516 24.09 12.02 19.97
N HIS A 517 23.77 12.69 21.06
CA HIS A 517 24.72 13.10 22.08
C HIS A 517 25.47 11.90 22.63
N HIS A 518 24.76 10.83 23.02
CA HIS A 518 25.39 9.61 23.49
C HIS A 518 26.31 8.97 22.45
N HIS A 519 25.85 8.82 21.21
CA HIS A 519 26.68 8.19 20.17
C HIS A 519 27.89 9.03 19.76
N THR A 520 27.80 10.35 19.89
CA THR A 520 28.86 11.29 19.51
C THR A 520 29.88 11.50 20.63
N TRP A 521 29.43 11.56 21.88
CA TRP A 521 30.26 11.97 23.01
C TRP A 521 30.68 10.80 23.90
N TRP A 522 29.82 9.79 24.05
CA TRP A 522 29.94 8.79 25.13
C TRP A 522 30.19 7.36 24.63
N SER A 523 29.75 7.02 23.42
CA SER A 523 29.88 5.67 22.88
C SER A 523 31.33 5.14 22.90
N GLY A 524 31.55 4.02 23.58
CA GLY A 524 32.85 3.37 23.69
C GLY A 524 33.72 3.83 24.87
N LYS A 525 33.23 4.77 25.70
CA LYS A 525 33.90 5.22 26.92
C LYS A 525 33.40 4.48 28.16
N SER A 526 34.27 4.28 29.15
CA SER A 526 33.89 3.81 30.48
C SER A 526 33.32 4.93 31.36
N ASP A 527 32.60 4.59 32.43
CA ASP A 527 32.05 5.55 33.39
C ASP A 527 33.11 6.50 33.96
N GLU A 528 34.30 5.97 34.28
CA GLU A 528 35.42 6.76 34.76
C GLU A 528 35.96 7.73 33.70
N GLN A 529 35.90 7.37 32.41
CA GLN A 529 36.29 8.28 31.33
C GLN A 529 35.23 9.38 31.16
N ARG A 530 33.95 9.02 31.21
CA ARG A 530 32.83 9.98 31.15
C ARG A 530 32.93 11.01 32.27
N ALA A 531 33.04 10.56 33.53
CA ALA A 531 33.16 11.44 34.70
C ALA A 531 34.43 12.32 34.76
N ARG A 532 35.44 12.04 33.91
CA ARG A 532 36.62 12.90 33.77
C ARG A 532 36.49 13.93 32.65
N GLU A 533 35.57 13.70 31.72
CA GLU A 533 35.32 14.56 30.56
C GLU A 533 34.08 15.45 30.73
N ASP A 534 33.24 15.17 31.72
CA ASP A 534 32.06 15.92 32.16
C ASP A 534 32.10 15.94 33.70
N VAL A 535 32.67 17.02 34.26
CA VAL A 535 33.00 17.10 35.69
C VAL A 535 31.82 17.53 36.55
N ASP A 536 30.96 18.40 36.01
CA ASP A 536 29.77 18.87 36.71
C ASP A 536 28.55 17.95 36.50
N GLY A 537 28.62 17.05 35.52
CA GLY A 537 27.71 15.93 35.32
C GLY A 537 26.47 16.30 34.52
N ASP A 538 26.53 17.36 33.70
CA ASP A 538 25.38 17.92 32.98
C ASP A 538 25.05 17.25 31.65
N GLY A 539 25.86 16.25 31.25
CA GLY A 539 25.70 15.46 30.04
C GLY A 539 26.42 16.02 28.81
N VAL A 540 27.09 17.17 28.91
CA VAL A 540 27.91 17.80 27.87
C VAL A 540 29.39 17.68 28.25
N PRO A 541 30.29 17.22 27.36
CA PRO A 541 31.72 17.22 27.67
C PRO A 541 32.26 18.64 27.93
N ASP A 542 33.01 18.85 29.02
CA ASP A 542 33.61 20.14 29.42
C ASP A 542 34.32 20.87 28.26
N ARG A 543 34.97 20.07 27.40
CA ARG A 543 35.73 20.57 26.24
C ARG A 543 34.86 21.21 25.15
N LEU A 544 33.55 20.94 25.12
CA LEU A 544 32.59 21.44 24.13
C LEU A 544 31.76 22.61 24.66
N GLU A 545 31.56 22.69 25.97
CA GLU A 545 30.66 23.65 26.60
C GLU A 545 30.92 25.10 26.20
N HIS A 546 32.17 25.57 26.27
CA HIS A 546 32.50 26.96 25.92
C HIS A 546 32.15 27.28 24.45
N GLU A 547 32.44 26.37 23.51
CA GLU A 547 32.09 26.54 22.09
C GLU A 547 30.57 26.50 21.87
N MET A 548 29.88 25.81 22.77
CA MET A 548 28.42 25.67 22.82
C MET A 548 27.74 26.78 23.63
N GLY A 549 28.47 27.71 24.24
CA GLY A 549 27.90 28.81 25.03
C GLY A 549 27.44 28.41 26.44
N PHE A 550 27.88 27.25 26.94
CA PHE A 550 27.68 26.75 28.30
C PHE A 550 28.84 27.13 29.24
N VAL A 551 28.65 26.96 30.55
CA VAL A 551 29.56 27.40 31.61
C VAL A 551 30.02 26.21 32.46
N VAL A 552 31.22 25.72 32.18
CA VAL A 552 31.84 24.50 32.74
C VAL A 552 31.62 24.12 34.21
N PRO A 553 31.66 25.03 35.20
CA PRO A 553 31.39 24.62 36.57
C PRO A 553 29.89 24.55 36.91
N LYS A 554 28.98 24.75 35.96
CA LYS A 554 27.55 24.87 36.19
C LYS A 554 26.79 23.75 35.49
N PHE A 555 26.28 22.84 36.33
CA PHE A 555 25.36 21.78 35.91
C PHE A 555 24.21 22.26 35.01
N GLN A 556 23.74 23.49 35.17
CA GLN A 556 22.73 24.08 34.30
C GLN A 556 23.04 25.55 34.07
N THR A 557 23.51 25.88 32.88
CA THR A 557 23.89 27.25 32.50
C THR A 557 22.68 28.17 32.37
N PHE A 558 21.61 27.69 31.74
CA PHE A 558 20.40 28.47 31.45
C PHE A 558 19.22 28.06 32.35
N TRP A 559 18.50 29.05 32.86
CA TRP A 559 17.29 28.86 33.69
C TRP A 559 17.45 28.10 35.01
N GLY A 560 18.68 27.94 35.52
CA GLY A 560 18.94 27.32 36.83
C GLY A 560 18.24 28.04 38.00
N ASP A 561 17.88 29.32 37.83
CA ASP A 561 17.16 30.12 38.82
C ASP A 561 15.64 30.21 38.57
N HIS A 562 15.11 29.59 37.51
CA HIS A 562 13.68 29.69 37.14
C HIS A 562 12.82 28.72 37.96
N GLU A 563 11.63 29.14 38.40
CA GLU A 563 10.74 28.33 39.27
C GLU A 563 10.39 26.97 38.65
N ASP A 564 9.97 26.96 37.39
CA ASP A 564 9.52 25.75 36.68
C ASP A 564 10.64 24.96 35.97
N PHE A 565 11.81 25.58 35.74
CA PHE A 565 12.86 25.02 34.86
C PHE A 565 14.25 24.95 35.51
N ARG A 566 14.37 25.24 36.82
CA ARG A 566 15.60 25.01 37.59
C ARG A 566 16.07 23.56 37.64
N ASN A 567 15.22 22.62 37.20
CA ASN A 567 15.45 21.18 37.23
C ASN A 567 15.27 20.56 35.84
N ILE A 568 15.73 21.21 34.76
CA ILE A 568 15.66 20.59 33.42
C ILE A 568 16.64 19.42 33.26
N ASN A 569 17.46 19.13 34.28
CA ASN A 569 18.36 17.98 34.35
C ASN A 569 19.64 18.10 33.49
N GLY A 570 20.13 19.34 33.31
CA GLY A 570 21.46 19.61 32.77
C GLY A 570 21.45 20.45 31.49
N ASP A 571 22.63 20.83 31.00
CA ASP A 571 22.75 21.52 29.72
C ASP A 571 22.51 20.57 28.52
N GLU A 572 22.67 19.26 28.68
CA GLU A 572 22.34 18.28 27.63
C GLU A 572 20.83 18.19 27.37
N GLU A 573 20.02 18.28 28.42
CA GLU A 573 18.55 18.36 28.33
C GLU A 573 18.10 19.69 27.73
N PHE A 574 18.82 20.79 28.02
CA PHE A 574 18.60 22.06 27.32
C PHE A 574 18.78 21.91 25.80
N LEU A 575 19.83 21.21 25.36
CA LEU A 575 20.05 20.92 23.94
C LEU A 575 18.94 20.05 23.33
N ALA A 576 18.38 19.12 24.10
CA ALA A 576 17.25 18.32 23.66
C ALA A 576 16.00 19.19 23.45
N TYR A 577 15.68 20.11 24.36
CA TYR A 577 14.61 21.10 24.17
C TYR A 577 14.87 22.06 23.00
N GLU A 578 16.13 22.41 22.74
CA GLU A 578 16.53 23.28 21.61
C GLU A 578 16.10 22.69 20.26
N THR A 579 15.99 21.37 20.15
CA THR A 579 15.53 20.72 18.91
C THR A 579 14.09 21.08 18.52
N ALA A 580 13.24 21.44 19.49
CA ALA A 580 11.86 21.84 19.26
C ALA A 580 11.74 23.31 18.77
N TYR A 581 12.80 24.11 18.86
CA TYR A 581 12.76 25.55 18.60
C TYR A 581 12.26 25.92 17.20
N ASP A 582 12.80 25.24 16.18
CA ASP A 582 12.45 25.45 14.77
C ASP A 582 11.36 24.49 14.27
N TYR A 583 10.75 23.71 15.17
CA TYR A 583 9.69 22.78 14.78
C TYR A 583 8.41 23.55 14.39
N PRO A 584 7.91 23.44 13.15
CA PRO A 584 6.68 24.11 12.75
C PRO A 584 5.47 23.33 13.25
N VAL A 585 4.62 23.96 14.07
CA VAL A 585 3.34 23.38 14.50
C VAL A 585 2.47 23.07 13.28
N GLY A 586 1.86 21.89 13.26
CA GLY A 586 1.03 21.42 12.15
C GLY A 586 1.81 20.79 10.99
N LYS A 587 3.12 20.59 11.13
CA LYS A 587 3.99 19.98 10.10
C LYS A 587 3.45 18.64 9.60
N PHE A 588 2.83 17.86 10.48
CA PHE A 588 2.36 16.52 10.17
C PHE A 588 0.84 16.35 10.29
N ASP A 589 0.08 17.45 10.30
CA ASP A 589 -1.39 17.40 10.43
C ASP A 589 -2.02 16.55 9.32
N GLU A 590 -1.48 16.54 8.10
CA GLU A 590 -1.98 15.73 6.99
C GLU A 590 -1.94 14.21 7.23
N TYR A 591 -1.19 13.74 8.24
CA TYR A 591 -1.07 12.33 8.60
C TYR A 591 -1.94 11.94 9.81
N ASP A 592 -2.51 12.91 10.54
CA ASP A 592 -3.23 12.63 11.79
C ASP A 592 -4.72 12.38 11.59
N TRP A 593 -5.04 11.13 11.23
CA TRP A 593 -6.41 10.65 11.00
C TRP A 593 -6.99 9.88 12.20
N GLY A 594 -6.42 10.09 13.39
CA GLY A 594 -6.97 9.57 14.63
C GLY A 594 -8.19 10.36 15.10
N LYS A 595 -9.15 9.69 15.73
CA LYS A 595 -10.23 10.31 16.50
C LYS A 595 -10.01 10.06 18.00
N PRO A 596 -9.84 11.10 18.84
CA PRO A 596 -9.63 12.50 18.46
C PRO A 596 -8.22 12.74 17.90
N GLY A 597 -8.03 13.78 17.09
CA GLY A 597 -6.78 14.11 16.39
C GLY A 597 -6.92 15.40 15.60
N LYS A 598 -5.86 15.89 14.96
CA LYS A 598 -5.83 17.19 14.27
C LYS A 598 -6.88 17.32 13.17
N ASN A 599 -7.10 16.25 12.40
CA ASN A 599 -8.13 16.25 11.36
C ASN A 599 -9.53 15.93 11.92
N TRP A 600 -9.63 15.53 13.19
CA TRP A 600 -10.87 15.34 13.94
C TRP A 600 -11.07 16.52 14.90
N MET A 601 -11.33 17.71 14.35
CA MET A 601 -11.73 18.87 15.15
C MET A 601 -13.25 18.90 15.20
N ASP A 602 -13.83 18.82 16.40
CA ASP A 602 -15.26 19.05 16.60
C ASP A 602 -15.58 20.50 16.16
N ASP A 603 -16.59 20.66 15.30
CA ASP A 603 -17.11 22.01 14.97
C ASP A 603 -17.77 22.66 16.20
#